data_AF-A0A2T6B8Y4-F1
#
_entry.id   AF-A0A2T6B8Y4-F1
#
_cell.length_a   1.000
_cell.length_b   1.000
_cell.length_c   1.000
_cell.angle_alpha   90.00
_cell.angle_beta   90.00
_cell.angle_gamma   90.00
#
_symmetry.space_group_name_H-M   'P 1'
#
loop_
_entity.id
_entity.type
_entity.pdbx_description
1 polymer ?
#
loop_
_entity_poly.entity_id
_entity_poly.type
_entity_poly.pdbx_seq_one_letter_code
_entity_poly.pdbx_strand_id
1 'polypeptide(L)'
;MDLNRERKVSRRFVTPLTACGRRIGAGLLSALLACAPALADPALGETWLIGVSLGSDLSPLPSETRHLGYELSGGERVSFEDWYQVRVPDLRLDFLTELTPDLGLIWGVGTGEYGEKYRIDPSLRVGLLYTRPVGRNGVLSLRLTTRVGGRLRERACTADYGDIGGVQRVNCRLAATPLEPSETLDYLWDEKPGDRLQASVGLIFRF
;
A
#
# COMPACT_ATOMS: atom_id res chain seq x y z
N MET A 1 28.23 43.58 -8.66
CA MET A 1 29.37 42.66 -8.84
C MET A 1 28.80 41.38 -9.42
N ASP A 2 28.96 41.23 -10.74
CA ASP A 2 28.66 40.03 -11.50
C ASP A 2 29.45 38.83 -10.99
N LEU A 3 28.82 37.65 -10.99
CA LEU A 3 29.47 36.39 -11.37
C LEU A 3 28.40 35.35 -11.74
N ASN A 4 28.09 35.34 -13.02
CA ASN A 4 27.41 34.31 -13.78
C ASN A 4 28.25 33.02 -13.81
N ARG A 5 27.71 31.84 -13.44
CA ARG A 5 28.19 30.55 -14.00
C ARG A 5 27.19 29.41 -13.84
N GLU A 6 26.56 29.07 -14.96
CA GLU A 6 25.86 27.81 -15.22
C GLU A 6 26.70 26.57 -14.88
N ARG A 7 26.03 25.49 -14.44
CA ARG A 7 26.42 24.12 -14.86
C ARG A 7 25.28 23.10 -14.71
N LYS A 8 24.63 22.83 -15.86
CA LYS A 8 23.92 21.58 -16.20
C LYS A 8 24.80 20.36 -15.94
N VAL A 9 24.23 19.32 -15.36
CA VAL A 9 24.77 17.93 -15.37
C VAL A 9 23.82 17.09 -16.21
N SER A 10 23.95 17.09 -17.54
CA SER A 10 24.78 16.18 -18.36
C SER A 10 24.39 14.70 -18.27
N ARG A 11 23.33 14.32 -19.00
CA ARG A 11 23.12 12.96 -19.52
C ARG A 11 24.19 12.67 -20.57
N ARG A 12 24.92 11.56 -20.46
CA ARG A 12 25.71 11.01 -21.57
C ARG A 12 25.43 9.52 -21.78
N PHE A 13 24.85 9.28 -22.95
CA PHE A 13 24.90 8.05 -23.71
C PHE A 13 26.35 7.63 -23.96
N VAL A 14 26.65 6.35 -23.80
CA VAL A 14 27.74 5.69 -24.52
C VAL A 14 27.21 4.36 -25.05
N THR A 15 27.00 4.34 -26.36
CA THR A 15 26.86 3.15 -27.19
C THR A 15 28.25 2.64 -27.57
N PRO A 16 28.41 1.32 -27.76
CA PRO A 16 29.13 0.88 -28.96
C PRO A 16 28.26 -0.04 -29.82
N LEU A 17 28.15 0.34 -31.10
CA LEU A 17 27.71 -0.53 -32.20
C LEU A 17 28.85 -1.49 -32.56
N THR A 18 28.55 -2.78 -32.70
CA THR A 18 28.80 -3.64 -33.90
C THR A 18 28.38 -5.07 -33.54
N ALA A 19 27.18 -5.51 -33.92
CA ALA A 19 26.79 -6.09 -35.21
C ALA A 19 27.27 -7.54 -35.41
N CYS A 20 26.34 -8.51 -35.36
CA CYS A 20 26.06 -9.52 -36.40
C CYS A 20 25.14 -10.60 -35.82
N GLY A 21 24.08 -11.00 -36.54
CA GLY A 21 23.42 -12.29 -36.26
C GLY A 21 21.90 -12.31 -36.10
N ARG A 22 21.16 -11.94 -37.15
CA ARG A 22 20.19 -12.85 -37.80
C ARG A 22 18.99 -13.39 -36.97
N ARG A 23 17.83 -12.78 -37.27
CA ARG A 23 16.47 -13.34 -37.46
C ARG A 23 15.59 -13.62 -36.22
N ILE A 24 14.28 -13.48 -36.50
CA ILE A 24 13.09 -13.94 -35.76
C ILE A 24 12.76 -13.05 -34.54
N GLY A 25 11.60 -12.46 -34.36
CA GLY A 25 10.31 -12.47 -35.03
C GLY A 25 9.40 -11.57 -34.19
N ALA A 26 8.41 -10.95 -34.83
CA ALA A 26 7.37 -10.22 -34.14
C ALA A 26 6.65 -11.13 -33.13
N GLY A 27 6.27 -10.55 -31.99
CA GLY A 27 5.29 -11.13 -31.06
C GLY A 27 5.89 -11.99 -29.96
N LEU A 28 5.91 -11.45 -28.74
CA LEU A 28 5.79 -12.19 -27.48
C LEU A 28 5.60 -11.19 -26.33
N LEU A 29 4.54 -10.38 -26.44
CA LEU A 29 3.94 -9.67 -25.31
C LEU A 29 2.66 -10.44 -24.89
N SER A 30 2.81 -11.73 -24.61
CA SER A 30 1.76 -12.65 -24.12
C SER A 30 2.41 -13.94 -23.64
N ALA A 31 3.17 -13.88 -22.53
CA ALA A 31 3.79 -15.09 -21.97
C ALA A 31 4.06 -15.01 -20.46
N LEU A 32 3.19 -14.34 -19.68
CA LEU A 32 3.23 -14.41 -18.21
C LEU A 32 1.86 -14.73 -17.57
N LEU A 33 0.91 -15.24 -18.37
CA LEU A 33 -0.41 -15.70 -17.92
C LEU A 33 -0.62 -17.22 -18.17
N ALA A 34 0.47 -17.98 -18.25
CA ALA A 34 0.41 -19.42 -18.50
C ALA A 34 0.95 -20.23 -17.31
N CYS A 35 0.06 -21.04 -16.74
CA CYS A 35 0.33 -22.16 -15.85
C CYS A 35 0.90 -21.86 -14.46
N ALA A 36 0.06 -21.37 -13.56
CA ALA A 36 -0.04 -22.07 -12.28
C ALA A 36 -1.03 -23.23 -12.50
N PRO A 37 -0.68 -24.50 -12.23
CA PRO A 37 -1.70 -25.51 -12.08
C PRO A 37 -2.56 -25.08 -10.90
N ALA A 38 -3.79 -24.61 -11.18
CA ALA A 38 -4.81 -24.58 -10.17
C ALA A 38 -4.97 -26.03 -9.71
N LEU A 39 -4.43 -26.34 -8.53
CA LEU A 39 -4.83 -27.52 -7.77
C LEU A 39 -6.30 -27.29 -7.39
N ALA A 40 -7.20 -27.51 -8.35
CA ALA A 40 -8.63 -27.59 -8.11
C ALA A 40 -8.88 -28.95 -7.49
N ASP A 41 -8.65 -29.03 -6.18
CA ASP A 41 -9.15 -30.13 -5.37
C ASP A 41 -10.69 -30.03 -5.37
N PRO A 42 -11.44 -31.06 -5.84
CA PRO A 42 -12.90 -31.04 -5.85
C PRO A 42 -13.52 -31.01 -4.45
N ALA A 43 -12.72 -30.98 -3.38
CA ALA A 43 -13.16 -30.86 -2.00
C ALA A 43 -13.35 -29.41 -1.50
N LEU A 44 -12.97 -28.38 -2.28
CA LEU A 44 -13.20 -26.98 -1.94
C LEU A 44 -14.50 -26.51 -2.60
N GLY A 45 -15.46 -26.04 -1.80
CA GLY A 45 -16.75 -25.57 -2.32
C GLY A 45 -16.65 -24.31 -3.20
N GLU A 46 -17.80 -23.87 -3.72
CA GLU A 46 -17.86 -22.73 -4.65
C GLU A 46 -17.23 -21.48 -4.00
N THR A 47 -16.36 -20.82 -4.77
CA THR A 47 -15.64 -19.62 -4.32
C THR A 47 -16.11 -18.41 -5.10
N TRP A 48 -16.56 -17.40 -4.36
CA TRP A 48 -17.13 -16.17 -4.89
C TRP A 48 -16.25 -14.97 -4.56
N LEU A 49 -16.09 -14.05 -5.50
CA LEU A 49 -15.51 -12.73 -5.22
C LEU A 49 -16.58 -11.88 -4.54
N ILE A 50 -16.34 -11.48 -3.29
CA ILE A 50 -17.29 -10.72 -2.46
C ILE A 50 -16.91 -9.25 -2.29
N GLY A 51 -15.70 -8.86 -2.69
CA GLY A 51 -15.24 -7.48 -2.57
C GLY A 51 -14.02 -7.16 -3.42
N VAL A 52 -14.01 -5.95 -3.95
CA VAL A 52 -12.85 -5.30 -4.55
C VAL A 52 -12.77 -3.90 -3.97
N SER A 53 -11.61 -3.52 -3.43
CA SER A 53 -11.40 -2.15 -2.93
C SER A 53 -10.02 -1.62 -3.30
N LEU A 54 -9.92 -0.30 -3.38
CA LEU A 54 -8.67 0.43 -3.51
C LEU A 54 -8.39 1.16 -2.20
N GLY A 55 -7.16 1.03 -1.72
CA GLY A 55 -6.72 1.55 -0.44
C GLY A 55 -7.04 0.64 0.74
N SER A 56 -6.34 0.94 1.83
CA SER A 56 -6.53 0.36 3.15
C SER A 56 -7.08 1.41 4.12
N ASP A 57 -7.40 0.96 5.33
CA ASP A 57 -7.75 1.83 6.46
C ASP A 57 -6.64 2.80 6.86
N LEU A 58 -5.38 2.54 6.47
CA LEU A 58 -4.24 3.41 6.74
C LEU A 58 -3.90 4.35 5.56
N SER A 59 -4.45 4.11 4.37
CA SER A 59 -4.22 4.96 3.17
C SER A 59 -4.63 6.43 3.34
N PRO A 60 -5.62 6.79 4.18
CA PRO A 60 -5.91 8.20 4.46
C PRO A 60 -4.74 8.96 5.10
N LEU A 61 -3.93 8.33 5.96
CA LEU A 61 -2.81 9.00 6.65
C LEU A 61 -1.82 9.69 5.69
N PRO A 62 -1.20 8.99 4.72
CA PRO A 62 -0.35 9.63 3.73
C PRO A 62 -1.14 10.52 2.77
N SER A 63 -2.35 10.10 2.36
CA SER A 63 -3.16 10.86 1.40
C SER A 63 -3.60 12.24 1.91
N GLU A 64 -3.85 12.39 3.21
CA GLU A 64 -4.16 13.68 3.82
C GLU A 64 -2.90 14.51 4.03
N THR A 65 -1.81 13.84 4.43
CA THR A 65 -0.51 14.48 4.71
C THR A 65 0.13 15.09 3.47
N ARG A 66 -0.11 14.55 2.27
CA ARG A 66 0.45 15.07 1.02
C ARG A 66 0.09 16.54 0.74
N HIS A 67 -1.03 17.01 1.30
CA HIS A 67 -1.50 18.39 1.14
C HIS A 67 -0.82 19.38 2.10
N LEU A 68 0.06 18.89 2.96
CA LEU A 68 0.83 19.68 3.91
C LEU A 68 2.20 20.06 3.35
N GLY A 69 2.94 20.83 4.14
CA GLY A 69 4.27 21.30 3.81
C GLY A 69 4.73 22.32 4.85
N TYR A 70 5.97 22.77 4.72
CA TYR A 70 6.52 23.86 5.53
C TYR A 70 7.33 24.82 4.68
N GLU A 71 7.65 25.97 5.27
CA GLU A 71 8.50 26.99 4.66
C GLU A 71 9.86 26.99 5.34
N LEU A 72 10.92 27.02 4.54
CA LEU A 72 12.29 27.14 5.01
C LEU A 72 12.59 28.59 5.38
N SER A 73 13.65 28.81 6.16
CA SER A 73 14.10 30.16 6.55
C SER A 73 14.41 31.10 5.38
N GLY A 74 14.71 30.54 4.20
CA GLY A 74 14.91 31.28 2.95
C GLY A 74 13.63 31.61 2.17
N GLY A 75 12.44 31.27 2.68
CA GLY A 75 11.14 31.48 2.02
C GLY A 75 10.77 30.41 0.99
N GLU A 76 11.62 29.41 0.77
CA GLU A 76 11.29 28.26 -0.08
C GLU A 76 10.27 27.37 0.62
N ARG A 77 9.18 27.03 -0.08
CA ARG A 77 8.17 26.11 0.42
C ARG A 77 8.49 24.68 0.01
N VAL A 78 8.62 23.80 1.00
CA VAL A 78 8.72 22.35 0.81
C VAL A 78 7.32 21.75 0.86
N SER A 79 6.83 21.25 -0.27
CA SER A 79 5.55 20.54 -0.36
C SER A 79 5.72 19.05 -0.06
N PHE A 80 4.73 18.47 0.61
CA PHE A 80 4.70 17.03 0.88
C PHE A 80 4.06 16.21 -0.25
N GLU A 81 3.52 16.87 -1.30
CA GLU A 81 2.78 16.17 -2.37
C GLU A 81 3.63 15.08 -3.00
N ASP A 82 4.86 15.38 -3.43
CA ASP A 82 5.72 14.40 -4.09
C ASP A 82 6.17 13.25 -3.17
N TRP A 83 6.21 13.51 -1.86
CA TRP A 83 6.65 12.55 -0.85
C TRP A 83 5.58 11.53 -0.49
N TYR A 84 4.32 11.97 -0.40
CA TYR A 84 3.19 11.13 0.03
C TYR A 84 2.16 10.87 -1.07
N GLN A 85 2.45 11.27 -2.31
CA GLN A 85 1.66 10.82 -3.46
C GLN A 85 1.72 9.30 -3.58
N VAL A 86 0.54 8.69 -3.67
CA VAL A 86 0.39 7.26 -3.96
C VAL A 86 0.94 6.97 -5.36
N ARG A 87 1.99 6.16 -5.44
CA ARG A 87 2.57 5.68 -6.70
C ARG A 87 1.94 4.37 -7.14
N VAL A 88 1.70 3.48 -6.17
CA VAL A 88 1.00 2.21 -6.38
C VAL A 88 -0.07 2.11 -5.29
N PRO A 89 -1.37 2.17 -5.64
CA PRO A 89 -2.44 2.01 -4.67
C PRO A 89 -2.53 0.56 -4.20
N ASP A 90 -3.03 0.36 -2.97
CA ASP A 90 -3.37 -0.98 -2.48
C ASP A 90 -4.62 -1.50 -3.20
N LEU A 91 -4.48 -2.54 -4.01
CA LEU A 91 -5.61 -3.27 -4.59
C LEU A 91 -5.93 -4.47 -3.70
N ARG A 92 -7.21 -4.60 -3.35
CA ARG A 92 -7.68 -5.62 -2.44
C ARG A 92 -8.80 -6.43 -3.04
N LEU A 93 -8.68 -7.74 -2.88
CA LEU A 93 -9.66 -8.72 -3.36
C LEU A 93 -10.07 -9.58 -2.17
N ASP A 94 -11.37 -9.66 -1.91
CA ASP A 94 -11.96 -10.48 -0.87
C ASP A 94 -12.84 -11.57 -1.51
N PHE A 95 -12.68 -12.80 -1.04
CA PHE A 95 -13.36 -14.00 -1.51
C PHE A 95 -14.11 -14.68 -0.37
N LEU A 96 -15.15 -15.43 -0.73
CA LEU A 96 -15.89 -16.33 0.13
C LEU A 96 -15.91 -17.71 -0.50
N THR A 97 -15.32 -18.68 0.17
CA THR A 97 -15.42 -20.10 -0.20
C THR A 97 -16.47 -20.75 0.69
N GLU A 98 -17.49 -21.33 0.09
CA GLU A 98 -18.51 -22.09 0.84
C GLU A 98 -17.90 -23.41 1.32
N LEU A 99 -17.96 -23.66 2.63
CA LEU A 99 -17.49 -24.91 3.24
C LEU A 99 -18.67 -25.85 3.51
N THR A 100 -19.75 -25.30 4.03
CA THR A 100 -21.05 -25.95 4.25
C THR A 100 -22.17 -24.96 3.93
N PRO A 101 -23.45 -25.39 3.86
CA PRO A 101 -24.57 -24.47 3.60
C PRO A 101 -24.72 -23.32 4.61
N ASP A 102 -24.15 -23.47 5.81
CA ASP A 102 -24.19 -22.52 6.91
C ASP A 102 -22.83 -21.91 7.27
N LEU A 103 -21.72 -22.37 6.68
CA LEU A 103 -20.37 -21.92 6.98
C LEU A 103 -19.56 -21.61 5.72
N GLY A 104 -18.98 -20.42 5.67
CA GLY A 104 -18.05 -19.99 4.64
C GLY A 104 -16.71 -19.51 5.19
N LEU A 105 -15.64 -19.76 4.44
CA LEU A 105 -14.31 -19.21 4.64
C LEU A 105 -14.18 -17.91 3.87
N ILE A 106 -13.96 -16.81 4.59
CA ILE A 106 -13.56 -15.53 3.98
C ILE A 106 -12.04 -15.53 3.86
N TRP A 107 -11.52 -15.18 2.70
CA TRP A 107 -10.09 -14.93 2.54
C TRP A 107 -9.87 -13.83 1.52
N GLY A 108 -8.75 -13.11 1.62
CA GLY A 108 -8.49 -11.99 0.72
C GLY A 108 -7.05 -11.57 0.72
N VAL A 109 -6.64 -10.88 -0.33
CA VAL A 109 -5.28 -10.39 -0.52
C VAL A 109 -5.30 -8.89 -0.75
N GLY A 110 -4.28 -8.19 -0.23
CA GLY A 110 -4.00 -6.80 -0.53
C GLY A 110 -2.58 -6.66 -1.06
N THR A 111 -2.40 -5.94 -2.16
CA THR A 111 -1.08 -5.75 -2.79
C THR A 111 -0.15 -4.85 -1.97
N GLY A 112 -0.70 -4.10 -1.03
CA GLY A 112 0.00 -3.04 -0.31
C GLY A 112 0.05 -1.75 -1.13
N GLU A 113 0.49 -0.68 -0.48
CA GLU A 113 0.55 0.67 -1.05
C GLU A 113 1.99 1.17 -1.05
N TYR A 114 2.34 1.98 -2.03
CA TYR A 114 3.66 2.57 -2.14
C TYR A 114 3.62 4.06 -2.46
N GLY A 115 4.35 4.85 -1.67
CA GLY A 115 4.74 6.22 -1.96
C GLY A 115 6.25 6.40 -1.81
N GLU A 116 6.75 7.61 -2.07
CA GLU A 116 8.19 7.88 -1.99
C GLU A 116 8.71 7.75 -0.54
N LYS A 117 8.00 8.37 0.41
CA LYS A 117 8.36 8.38 1.84
C LYS A 117 7.64 7.36 2.69
N TYR A 118 6.79 6.51 2.14
CA TYR A 118 6.10 5.50 2.94
C TYR A 118 5.79 4.23 2.14
N ARG A 119 5.47 3.16 2.87
CA ARG A 119 4.97 1.90 2.31
C ARG A 119 3.94 1.30 3.24
N ILE A 120 2.87 0.77 2.67
CA ILE A 120 1.95 -0.15 3.35
C ILE A 120 2.28 -1.55 2.86
N ASP A 121 2.61 -2.46 3.77
CA ASP A 121 2.94 -3.83 3.41
C ASP A 121 1.75 -4.55 2.75
N PRO A 122 1.99 -5.54 1.87
CA PRO A 122 0.94 -6.45 1.43
C PRO A 122 0.22 -7.10 2.62
N SER A 123 -1.01 -7.56 2.40
CA SER A 123 -1.80 -8.17 3.47
C SER A 123 -2.58 -9.40 3.01
N LEU A 124 -2.87 -10.27 3.98
CA LEU A 124 -3.76 -11.41 3.87
C LEU A 124 -4.89 -11.23 4.87
N ARG A 125 -6.14 -11.37 4.42
CA ARG A 125 -7.32 -11.45 5.28
C ARG A 125 -7.80 -12.90 5.31
N VAL A 126 -8.18 -13.39 6.48
CA VAL A 126 -8.81 -14.71 6.67
C VAL A 126 -9.94 -14.56 7.68
N GLY A 127 -11.01 -15.31 7.53
CA GLY A 127 -12.12 -15.29 8.47
C GLY A 127 -13.19 -16.33 8.17
N LEU A 128 -14.21 -16.34 9.01
CA LEU A 128 -15.35 -17.23 8.89
C LEU A 128 -16.64 -16.41 8.82
N LEU A 129 -17.58 -16.92 8.04
CA LEU A 129 -18.96 -16.46 7.97
C LEU A 129 -19.86 -17.63 8.34
N TYR A 130 -20.60 -17.51 9.42
CA TYR A 130 -21.64 -18.46 9.81
C TYR A 130 -23.00 -17.83 9.56
N THR A 131 -23.93 -18.55 8.92
CA THR A 131 -25.30 -18.08 8.69
C THR A 131 -26.31 -19.12 9.18
N ARG A 132 -27.42 -18.66 9.74
CA ARG A 132 -28.50 -19.55 10.20
C ARG A 132 -29.87 -18.93 9.94
N PRO A 133 -30.83 -19.67 9.38
CA PRO A 133 -32.20 -19.18 9.28
C PRO A 133 -32.80 -18.98 10.67
N VAL A 134 -33.57 -17.90 10.83
CA VAL A 134 -34.27 -17.54 12.07
C VAL A 134 -35.74 -17.27 11.73
N GLY A 135 -36.63 -18.13 12.23
CA GLY A 135 -38.05 -18.10 11.87
C GLY A 135 -38.28 -18.47 10.39
N ARG A 136 -39.31 -17.89 9.77
CA ARG A 136 -39.67 -18.20 8.37
C ARG A 136 -38.93 -17.32 7.36
N ASN A 137 -38.57 -16.09 7.73
CA ASN A 137 -38.06 -15.10 6.78
C ASN A 137 -36.79 -14.35 7.27
N GLY A 138 -36.18 -14.81 8.37
CA GLY A 138 -34.98 -14.18 8.94
C GLY A 138 -33.72 -14.97 8.65
N VAL A 139 -32.59 -14.28 8.54
CA VAL A 139 -31.25 -14.88 8.51
C VAL A 139 -30.36 -14.17 9.51
N LEU A 140 -29.80 -14.93 10.45
CA LEU A 140 -28.72 -14.49 11.34
C LEU A 140 -27.38 -14.77 10.65
N SER A 141 -26.46 -13.82 10.69
CA SER A 141 -25.09 -13.98 10.23
C SER A 141 -24.09 -13.56 11.32
N LEU A 142 -23.02 -14.33 11.44
CA LEU A 142 -21.88 -14.06 12.30
C LEU A 142 -20.63 -14.06 11.43
N ARG A 143 -19.88 -12.96 11.42
CA ARG A 143 -18.63 -12.85 10.66
C ARG A 143 -17.50 -12.54 11.62
N LEU A 144 -16.42 -13.30 11.51
CA LEU A 144 -15.19 -13.10 12.25
C LEU A 144 -14.04 -13.09 11.25
N THR A 145 -13.32 -11.97 11.14
CA THR A 145 -12.20 -11.83 10.20
C THR A 145 -10.97 -11.28 10.91
N THR A 146 -9.80 -11.73 10.48
CA THR A 146 -8.51 -11.21 10.89
C THR A 146 -7.65 -10.86 9.67
N ARG A 147 -6.77 -9.89 9.83
CA ARG A 147 -5.80 -9.48 8.81
C ARG A 147 -4.38 -9.63 9.34
N VAL A 148 -3.51 -10.17 8.49
CA VAL A 148 -2.06 -10.26 8.71
C VAL A 148 -1.36 -9.41 7.64
N GLY A 149 -0.34 -8.64 8.04
CA GLY A 149 0.32 -7.67 7.14
C GLY A 149 -0.39 -6.31 7.12
N GLY A 150 -0.19 -5.52 6.06
CA GLY A 150 -0.84 -4.22 5.92
C GLY A 150 -0.26 -3.08 6.77
N ARG A 151 0.93 -3.28 7.38
CA ARG A 151 1.54 -2.26 8.26
C ARG A 151 2.04 -1.08 7.43
N LEU A 152 1.70 0.13 7.86
CA LEU A 152 2.23 1.39 7.32
C LEU A 152 3.58 1.68 7.97
N ARG A 153 4.59 1.97 7.14
CA ARG A 153 5.89 2.44 7.59
C ARG A 153 6.30 3.69 6.82
N GLU A 154 6.70 4.71 7.56
CA GLU A 154 7.32 5.92 7.02
C GLU A 154 8.84 5.76 6.94
N ARG A 155 9.46 6.41 5.96
CA ARG A 155 10.90 6.44 5.74
C ARG A 155 11.46 7.78 6.17
N ALA A 156 12.52 7.73 6.97
CA ALA A 156 13.32 8.92 7.22
C ALA A 156 13.97 9.43 5.92
N CYS A 157 14.30 10.72 5.91
CA CYS A 157 15.13 11.34 4.89
C CYS A 157 16.34 11.99 5.53
N THR A 158 17.11 12.64 4.68
CA THR A 158 18.28 13.39 5.06
C THR A 158 17.97 14.88 4.91
N ALA A 159 18.24 15.65 5.94
CA ALA A 159 18.17 17.11 5.94
C ALA A 159 19.56 17.68 6.20
N ASP A 160 19.87 18.81 5.56
CA ASP A 160 21.11 19.54 5.76
C ASP A 160 20.83 20.79 6.60
N TYR A 161 21.36 20.80 7.83
CA TYR A 161 21.24 21.91 8.77
C TYR A 161 22.42 22.90 8.66
N GLY A 162 23.21 22.81 7.59
CA GLY A 162 24.36 23.66 7.34
C GLY A 162 25.49 23.43 8.35
N ASP A 163 26.34 24.43 8.55
CA ASP A 163 27.56 24.29 9.35
C ASP A 163 27.34 23.98 10.84
N ILE A 164 26.11 24.18 11.36
CA ILE A 164 25.76 23.99 12.76
C ILE A 164 25.39 22.53 13.07
N GLY A 165 24.65 21.89 12.17
CA GLY A 165 24.12 20.53 12.38
C GLY A 165 24.54 19.52 11.31
N GLY A 166 25.09 19.97 10.19
CA GLY A 166 25.45 19.14 9.04
C GLY A 166 24.27 18.35 8.48
N VAL A 167 24.61 17.30 7.76
CA VAL A 167 23.66 16.40 7.09
C VAL A 167 23.22 15.31 8.06
N GLN A 168 21.94 15.29 8.44
CA GLN A 168 21.38 14.37 9.43
C GLN A 168 20.14 13.62 8.94
N ARG A 169 19.88 12.46 9.54
CA ARG A 169 18.68 11.66 9.26
C ARG A 169 17.53 12.13 10.13
N VAL A 170 16.38 12.41 9.53
CA VAL A 170 15.20 13.00 10.19
C VAL A 170 13.89 12.45 9.65
N ASN A 171 12.80 12.66 10.40
CA ASN A 171 11.46 12.59 9.82
C ASN A 171 11.22 13.82 8.95
N CYS A 172 10.96 13.59 7.67
CA CYS A 172 10.82 14.64 6.67
C CYS A 172 9.72 15.64 6.98
N ARG A 173 8.65 15.20 7.64
CA ARG A 173 7.52 16.07 8.02
C ARG A 173 7.90 17.05 9.11
N LEU A 174 8.85 16.65 9.96
CA LEU A 174 9.24 17.38 11.16
C LEU A 174 10.61 18.04 11.03
N ALA A 175 11.25 17.99 9.85
CA ALA A 175 12.60 18.51 9.64
C ALA A 175 12.74 20.01 9.94
N ALA A 176 11.66 20.79 9.77
CA ALA A 176 11.61 22.22 10.06
C ALA A 176 10.99 22.56 11.44
N THR A 177 10.88 21.57 12.33
CA THR A 177 10.38 21.80 13.70
C THR A 177 11.54 22.10 14.66
N PRO A 178 11.27 22.62 15.87
CA PRO A 178 12.30 22.82 16.90
C PRO A 178 12.85 21.54 17.53
N LEU A 179 12.32 20.35 17.17
CA LEU A 179 12.78 19.06 17.70
C LEU A 179 14.20 18.75 17.22
N GLU A 180 14.97 18.04 18.04
CA GLU A 180 16.29 17.57 17.59
C GLU A 180 16.12 16.53 16.46
N PRO A 181 17.05 16.47 15.49
CA PRO A 181 16.99 15.55 14.35
C PRO A 181 16.70 14.08 14.74
N SER A 182 17.34 13.58 15.80
CA SER A 182 17.11 12.22 16.31
C SER A 182 15.72 12.04 16.91
N GLU A 183 15.20 13.03 17.64
CA GLU A 183 13.85 12.99 18.23
C GLU A 183 12.77 12.94 17.17
N THR A 184 12.99 13.59 16.01
CA THR A 184 12.01 13.53 14.91
C THR A 184 11.76 12.10 14.42
N LEU A 185 12.74 11.20 14.54
CA LEU A 185 12.65 9.82 14.04
C LEU A 185 11.65 8.98 14.84
N ASP A 186 11.40 9.33 16.10
CA ASP A 186 10.42 8.65 16.96
C ASP A 186 8.97 8.87 16.49
N TYR A 187 8.76 9.87 15.62
CA TYR A 187 7.46 10.19 15.04
C TYR A 187 7.25 9.63 13.64
N LEU A 188 8.17 8.80 13.14
CA LEU A 188 7.95 8.04 11.91
C LEU A 188 6.76 7.10 12.11
N TRP A 189 5.83 7.07 11.16
CA TRP A 189 4.72 6.11 11.24
C TRP A 189 5.22 4.67 11.23
N ASP A 190 4.73 3.88 12.18
CA ASP A 190 4.84 2.41 12.22
C ASP A 190 3.50 1.82 12.66
N GLU A 191 2.47 2.08 11.85
CA GLU A 191 1.07 1.83 12.21
C GLU A 191 0.60 0.45 11.73
N LYS A 192 -0.08 -0.29 12.61
CA LYS A 192 -0.73 -1.55 12.27
C LYS A 192 -2.16 -1.26 11.77
N PRO A 193 -2.73 -2.05 10.85
CA PRO A 193 -4.12 -1.91 10.46
C PRO A 193 -5.05 -1.94 11.68
N GLY A 194 -5.99 -1.00 11.74
CA GLY A 194 -6.97 -0.91 12.82
C GLY A 194 -7.98 -2.07 12.78
N ASP A 195 -8.14 -2.68 11.60
CA ASP A 195 -9.14 -3.71 11.34
C ASP A 195 -8.59 -5.16 11.49
N ARG A 196 -7.47 -5.32 12.22
CA ARG A 196 -6.72 -6.58 12.38
C ARG A 196 -7.57 -7.74 12.90
N LEU A 197 -8.58 -7.46 13.72
CA LEU A 197 -9.60 -8.40 14.16
C LEU A 197 -10.95 -7.69 14.14
N GLN A 198 -11.91 -8.26 13.44
CA GLN A 198 -13.26 -7.74 13.32
C GLN A 198 -14.26 -8.86 13.54
N ALA A 199 -15.24 -8.58 14.39
CA ALA A 199 -16.42 -9.41 14.57
C ALA A 199 -17.66 -8.58 14.26
N SER A 200 -18.59 -9.14 13.49
CA SER A 200 -19.86 -8.49 13.19
C SER A 200 -21.00 -9.51 13.22
N VAL A 201 -22.15 -9.07 13.72
CA VAL A 201 -23.39 -9.84 13.77
C VAL A 201 -24.43 -9.12 12.92
N GLY A 202 -25.10 -9.84 12.04
CA GLY A 202 -26.17 -9.32 11.19
C GLY A 202 -27.44 -10.12 11.37
N LEU A 203 -28.58 -9.43 11.33
CA LEU A 203 -29.90 -10.05 11.30
C LEU A 203 -30.71 -9.38 10.20
N ILE A 204 -31.07 -10.15 9.18
CA ILE A 204 -31.82 -9.64 8.01
C ILE A 204 -33.17 -10.35 7.97
N PHE A 205 -34.25 -9.57 7.91
CA PHE A 205 -35.61 -10.08 7.71
C PHE A 205 -36.08 -9.72 6.30
N ARG A 206 -36.70 -10.68 5.61
CA ARG A 206 -37.42 -10.45 4.35
C ARG A 206 -38.92 -10.40 4.65
N PHE A 207 -39.59 -9.36 4.18
CA PHE A 207 -41.04 -9.16 4.34
C PHE A 207 -41.75 -9.45 3.02
#